data_AF-A0A1M5SHX7-F1
#
_entry.id   AF-A0A1M5SHX7-F1
#
_cell.length_a   1.000
_cell.length_b   1.000
_cell.length_c   1.000
_cell.angle_alpha   90.00
_cell.angle_beta   90.00
_cell.angle_gamma   90.00
#
_symmetry.space_group_name_H-M   'P 1'
#
loop_
_entity.id
_entity.type
_entity.pdbx_description
1 polymer ?
#
loop_
_entity_poly.entity_id
_entity_poly.type
_entity_poly.pdbx_seq_one_letter_code
_entity_poly.pdbx_strand_id
1 'polypeptide(L)'
;MVLKVLTLAPVLVVGICFQVGAQGKDQRKLQDEFVEAYCKCVEEHPAPHALQLMSDSQEQCLRAFFTQHQDDYAHILQKDHGRFDNYKTDAEKRAALEREIVRNAIDDLVEECSAYRKSIVTYKNYLFSQFMREQTEKSLTRKDELESIERVKQTVSSIKEPNKLANAYAMIGVMYEYVDEKEQARKYYEKSIDLYPTTAAKALAALLKTERD
;
A
#
# COMPACT_ATOMS: atom_id res chain seq x y z
N MET A 1 42.39 4.13 -6.58
CA MET A 1 41.33 4.43 -7.58
C MET A 1 40.14 5.01 -6.82
N VAL A 2 40.32 6.14 -6.13
CA VAL A 2 40.05 7.54 -6.52
C VAL A 2 38.60 7.81 -6.96
N LEU A 3 37.91 8.48 -6.04
CA LEU A 3 36.65 9.23 -6.13
C LEU A 3 36.62 10.25 -7.29
N LYS A 4 35.44 10.51 -7.87
CA LYS A 4 34.96 11.88 -8.16
C LYS A 4 33.45 11.96 -8.46
N VAL A 5 32.88 13.08 -8.01
CA VAL A 5 31.50 13.59 -8.04
C VAL A 5 31.45 14.80 -9.02
N LEU A 6 30.23 15.30 -9.35
CA LEU A 6 29.82 16.59 -10.02
C LEU A 6 29.48 16.52 -11.55
N THR A 7 28.49 17.18 -12.19
CA THR A 7 27.22 17.93 -11.90
C THR A 7 26.60 18.51 -13.22
N LEU A 8 25.25 18.58 -13.31
CA LEU A 8 24.30 19.63 -13.84
C LEU A 8 24.17 20.18 -15.32
N ALA A 9 22.94 20.03 -15.88
CA ALA A 9 21.96 20.98 -16.55
C ALA A 9 22.30 21.72 -17.91
N PRO A 10 21.38 22.36 -18.70
CA PRO A 10 19.95 22.76 -18.49
C PRO A 10 18.90 22.63 -19.68
N VAL A 11 17.61 22.74 -19.30
CA VAL A 11 16.38 23.34 -19.92
C VAL A 11 16.14 23.39 -21.46
N LEU A 12 14.93 22.96 -21.88
CA LEU A 12 14.17 23.53 -23.02
C LEU A 12 12.73 23.83 -22.58
N VAL A 13 12.31 25.09 -22.78
CA VAL A 13 10.95 25.65 -22.62
C VAL A 13 10.46 26.11 -24.01
N VAL A 14 9.13 26.23 -24.16
CA VAL A 14 8.27 26.94 -25.15
C VAL A 14 7.29 25.91 -25.76
N GLY A 15 5.98 25.90 -25.46
CA GLY A 15 4.93 26.94 -25.62
C GLY A 15 4.09 26.53 -26.85
N ILE A 16 2.76 26.47 -26.94
CA ILE A 16 1.57 27.13 -26.35
C ILE A 16 0.36 26.20 -26.66
N CYS A 17 -0.67 26.11 -25.80
CA CYS A 17 -2.10 26.09 -26.22
C CYS A 17 -3.08 26.08 -25.01
N PHE A 18 -3.89 27.14 -24.97
CA PHE A 18 -5.25 27.29 -24.42
C PHE A 18 -5.57 27.00 -22.94
N GLN A 19 -5.85 28.07 -22.19
CA GLN A 19 -7.00 28.06 -21.28
C GLN A 19 -8.27 27.86 -22.11
N VAL A 20 -9.04 26.79 -21.87
CA VAL A 20 -10.49 26.78 -21.62
C VAL A 20 -10.85 25.33 -21.25
N GLY A 21 -11.29 25.13 -20.00
CA GLY A 21 -11.94 23.89 -19.58
C GLY A 21 -11.13 22.96 -18.66
N ALA A 22 -10.28 23.46 -17.77
CA ALA A 22 -9.88 22.65 -16.63
C ALA A 22 -11.10 22.51 -15.70
N GLN A 23 -12.00 21.57 -16.01
CA GLN A 23 -12.89 21.00 -15.02
C GLN A 23 -12.00 20.25 -14.03
N GLY A 24 -11.38 20.99 -13.10
CA GLY A 24 -10.52 20.38 -12.12
C GLY A 24 -11.32 19.33 -11.36
N LYS A 25 -10.88 18.09 -11.44
CA LYS A 25 -11.58 16.96 -10.84
C LYS A 25 -11.57 17.10 -9.32
N ASP A 26 -12.63 16.65 -8.69
CA ASP A 26 -12.57 16.42 -7.25
C ASP A 26 -11.77 15.14 -6.93
N GLN A 27 -11.40 15.01 -5.67
CA GLN A 27 -10.55 13.91 -5.21
C GLN A 27 -11.23 12.53 -5.39
N ARG A 28 -12.56 12.43 -5.31
CA ARG A 28 -13.26 11.15 -5.42
C ARG A 28 -13.26 10.66 -6.87
N LYS A 29 -13.56 11.53 -7.82
CA LYS A 29 -13.47 11.18 -9.25
C LYS A 29 -12.05 10.72 -9.63
N LEU A 30 -11.03 11.34 -9.06
CA LEU A 30 -9.65 10.95 -9.29
C LEU A 30 -9.28 9.60 -8.63
N GLN A 31 -9.93 9.25 -7.52
CA GLN A 31 -9.81 7.92 -6.90
C GLN A 31 -10.46 6.84 -7.77
N ASP A 32 -11.67 7.08 -8.29
CA ASP A 32 -12.38 6.10 -9.12
C ASP A 32 -11.60 5.83 -10.42
N GLU A 33 -11.09 6.89 -11.08
CA GLU A 33 -10.22 6.75 -12.26
C GLU A 33 -8.88 6.05 -11.92
N PHE A 34 -8.35 6.28 -10.72
CA PHE A 34 -7.15 5.59 -10.25
C PHE A 34 -7.38 4.08 -10.14
N VAL A 35 -8.49 3.64 -9.54
CA VAL A 35 -8.84 2.22 -9.41
C VAL A 35 -8.88 1.57 -10.80
N GLU A 36 -9.66 2.13 -11.73
CA GLU A 36 -9.80 1.60 -13.09
C GLU A 36 -8.45 1.52 -13.83
N ALA A 37 -7.71 2.64 -13.87
CA ALA A 37 -6.45 2.73 -14.59
C ALA A 37 -5.36 1.82 -13.99
N TYR A 38 -5.27 1.77 -12.66
CA TYR A 38 -4.32 0.93 -11.96
C TYR A 38 -4.61 -0.56 -12.21
N CYS A 39 -5.88 -0.98 -12.12
CA CYS A 39 -6.26 -2.37 -12.35
C CYS A 39 -5.91 -2.83 -13.75
N LYS A 40 -6.31 -2.05 -14.75
CA LYS A 40 -5.95 -2.34 -16.15
C LYS A 40 -4.45 -2.46 -16.33
N CYS A 41 -3.68 -1.52 -15.76
CA CYS A 41 -2.23 -1.52 -15.89
C CYS A 41 -1.58 -2.78 -15.26
N VAL A 42 -2.01 -3.18 -14.06
CA VAL A 42 -1.47 -4.37 -13.37
C VAL A 42 -1.83 -5.66 -14.12
N GLU A 43 -3.02 -5.72 -14.74
CA GLU A 43 -3.44 -6.85 -15.58
C GLU A 43 -2.62 -6.97 -16.86
N GLU A 44 -2.24 -5.84 -17.47
CA GLU A 44 -1.39 -5.79 -18.66
C GLU A 44 0.10 -6.09 -18.35
N HIS A 45 0.52 -5.95 -17.09
CA HIS A 45 1.91 -6.15 -16.64
C HIS A 45 2.01 -7.22 -15.53
N PRO A 46 1.61 -8.48 -15.78
CA PRO A 46 1.64 -9.52 -14.77
C PRO A 46 3.09 -9.80 -14.36
N ALA A 47 3.41 -9.60 -13.09
CA ALA A 47 4.72 -9.95 -12.57
C ALA A 47 4.89 -11.48 -12.50
N PRO A 48 6.08 -12.02 -12.84
CA PRO A 48 6.34 -13.45 -12.82
C PRO A 48 6.35 -14.05 -11.41
N HIS A 49 6.57 -13.21 -10.38
CA HIS A 49 6.52 -13.59 -8.97
C HIS A 49 5.69 -12.60 -8.16
N ALA A 50 4.90 -13.10 -7.20
CA ALA A 50 3.99 -12.25 -6.44
C ALA A 50 4.65 -11.20 -5.54
N LEU A 51 5.89 -11.43 -5.10
CA LEU A 51 6.69 -10.41 -4.41
C LEU A 51 7.13 -9.29 -5.37
N GLN A 52 7.39 -9.61 -6.64
CA GLN A 52 7.68 -8.62 -7.68
C GLN A 52 6.42 -7.90 -8.16
N LEU A 53 5.25 -8.57 -8.08
CA LEU A 53 3.95 -7.95 -8.33
C LEU A 53 3.65 -6.82 -7.36
N MET A 54 4.31 -6.78 -6.20
CA MET A 54 4.16 -5.74 -5.18
C MET A 54 5.16 -4.59 -5.33
N SER A 55 6.23 -4.74 -6.13
CA SER A 55 7.25 -3.69 -6.29
C SER A 55 7.23 -3.05 -7.67
N ASP A 56 7.47 -3.82 -8.73
CA ASP A 56 7.88 -3.22 -10.01
C ASP A 56 6.68 -2.80 -10.86
N SER A 57 5.70 -3.70 -11.03
CA SER A 57 4.47 -3.40 -11.78
C SER A 57 3.62 -2.35 -11.05
N GLN A 58 3.50 -2.42 -9.72
CA GLN A 58 2.73 -1.41 -8.97
C GLN A 58 3.40 -0.04 -9.07
N GLU A 59 4.72 0.02 -8.88
CA GLU A 59 5.45 1.28 -8.99
C GLU A 59 5.31 1.89 -10.39
N GLN A 60 5.42 1.07 -11.44
CA GLN A 60 5.23 1.52 -12.82
C GLN A 60 3.80 2.05 -13.03
N CYS A 61 2.77 1.33 -12.59
CA CYS A 61 1.37 1.73 -12.76
C CYS A 61 1.04 3.00 -11.97
N LEU A 62 1.53 3.10 -10.74
CA LEU A 62 1.40 4.32 -9.91
C LEU A 62 2.08 5.50 -10.61
N ARG A 63 3.35 5.35 -11.02
CA ARG A 63 4.10 6.42 -11.71
C ARG A 63 3.40 6.86 -13.00
N ALA A 64 2.90 5.93 -13.80
CA ALA A 64 2.20 6.24 -15.04
C ALA A 64 0.94 7.08 -14.77
N PHE A 65 0.09 6.64 -13.83
CA PHE A 65 -1.12 7.36 -13.45
C PHE A 65 -0.81 8.76 -12.91
N PHE A 66 0.08 8.86 -11.93
CA PHE A 66 0.42 10.14 -11.31
C PHE A 66 1.12 11.12 -12.28
N THR A 67 1.80 10.61 -13.31
CA THR A 67 2.37 11.47 -14.36
C THR A 67 1.28 12.02 -15.28
N GLN A 68 0.30 11.21 -15.66
CA GLN A 68 -0.80 11.61 -16.53
C GLN A 68 -1.73 12.65 -15.90
N HIS A 69 -1.87 12.63 -14.57
CA HIS A 69 -2.81 13.48 -13.83
C HIS A 69 -2.13 14.66 -13.09
N GLN A 70 -0.94 15.07 -13.53
CA GLN A 70 -0.18 16.12 -12.85
C GLN A 70 -0.95 17.44 -12.66
N ASP A 71 -1.73 17.85 -13.65
CA ASP A 71 -2.50 19.10 -13.62
C ASP A 71 -3.72 19.01 -12.68
N ASP A 72 -4.34 17.83 -12.57
CA ASP A 72 -5.45 17.58 -11.64
C ASP A 72 -5.00 17.77 -10.17
N TYR A 73 -3.77 17.34 -9.83
CA TYR A 73 -3.23 17.54 -8.47
C TYR A 73 -2.99 19.02 -8.16
N ALA A 74 -2.47 19.78 -9.12
CA ALA A 74 -2.24 21.21 -8.92
C ALA A 74 -3.57 21.92 -8.59
N HIS A 75 -4.66 21.54 -9.28
CA HIS A 75 -5.98 22.05 -8.99
C HIS A 75 -6.51 21.63 -7.61
N ILE A 76 -6.37 20.35 -7.23
CA ILE A 76 -6.80 19.86 -5.91
C ILE A 76 -6.04 20.57 -4.77
N LEU A 77 -4.71 20.69 -4.90
CA LEU A 77 -3.86 21.35 -3.91
C LEU A 77 -4.19 22.85 -3.77
N GLN A 78 -4.65 23.50 -4.84
CA GLN A 78 -5.12 24.89 -4.79
C GLN A 78 -6.49 25.02 -4.11
N LYS A 79 -7.39 24.05 -4.29
CA LYS A 79 -8.75 24.09 -3.73
C LYS A 79 -8.78 23.76 -2.23
N ASP A 80 -7.88 22.89 -1.77
CA ASP A 80 -7.87 22.35 -0.41
C ASP A 80 -6.91 23.15 0.51
N HIS A 81 -7.18 24.46 0.64
CA HIS A 81 -6.39 25.37 1.47
C HIS A 81 -6.35 24.89 2.93
N GLY A 82 -5.16 24.81 3.54
CA GLY A 82 -4.99 24.41 4.94
C GLY A 82 -4.58 22.95 5.13
N ARG A 83 -5.09 22.05 4.29
CA ARG A 83 -4.94 20.60 4.52
C ARG A 83 -3.49 20.11 4.39
N PHE A 84 -2.74 20.72 3.47
CA PHE A 84 -1.36 20.35 3.19
C PHE A 84 -0.35 21.41 3.67
N ASP A 85 -0.75 22.29 4.57
CA ASP A 85 0.09 23.41 5.04
C ASP A 85 1.28 22.96 5.90
N ASN A 86 1.21 21.76 6.47
CA ASN A 86 2.31 21.15 7.21
C ASN A 86 3.48 20.72 6.30
N TYR A 87 3.30 20.73 4.97
CA TYR A 87 4.32 20.38 3.99
C TYR A 87 4.96 21.65 3.41
N LYS A 88 6.30 21.66 3.34
CA LYS A 88 7.10 22.85 3.03
C LYS A 88 7.20 23.10 1.53
N THR A 89 7.12 22.06 0.72
CA THR A 89 7.32 22.11 -0.72
C THR A 89 6.12 21.55 -1.49
N ASP A 90 5.88 22.03 -2.71
CA ASP A 90 4.82 21.49 -3.57
C ASP A 90 5.03 20.01 -3.88
N ALA A 91 6.29 19.55 -3.94
CA ALA A 91 6.63 18.14 -4.08
C ALA A 91 6.17 17.31 -2.87
N GLU A 92 6.36 17.80 -1.65
CA GLU A 92 5.88 17.13 -0.43
C GLU A 92 4.35 17.10 -0.37
N LYS A 93 3.69 18.21 -0.75
CA LYS A 93 2.22 18.30 -0.83
C LYS A 93 1.65 17.30 -1.83
N ARG A 94 2.23 17.26 -3.04
CA ARG A 94 1.88 16.28 -4.08
C ARG A 94 2.05 14.86 -3.57
N ALA A 95 3.22 14.52 -3.04
CA ALA A 95 3.47 13.18 -2.51
C ALA A 95 2.49 12.79 -1.38
N ALA A 96 2.05 13.76 -0.56
CA ALA A 96 1.04 13.53 0.47
C ALA A 96 -0.34 13.24 -0.13
N LEU A 97 -0.77 14.02 -1.13
CA LEU A 97 -2.03 13.81 -1.85
C LEU A 97 -2.03 12.47 -2.59
N GLU A 98 -0.94 12.11 -3.27
CA GLU A 98 -0.78 10.83 -3.97
C GLU A 98 -0.92 9.65 -2.99
N ARG A 99 -0.21 9.69 -1.85
CA ARG A 99 -0.35 8.68 -0.79
C ARG A 99 -1.79 8.57 -0.30
N GLU A 100 -2.49 9.68 -0.19
CA GLU A 100 -3.87 9.69 0.29
C GLU A 100 -4.84 9.09 -0.73
N ILE A 101 -4.69 9.41 -2.02
CA ILE A 101 -5.47 8.82 -3.11
C ILE A 101 -5.29 7.30 -3.10
N VAL A 102 -4.04 6.83 -3.10
CA VAL A 102 -3.75 5.39 -3.04
C VAL A 102 -4.39 4.78 -1.80
N ARG A 103 -4.19 5.38 -0.61
CA ARG A 103 -4.73 4.85 0.64
C ARG A 103 -6.26 4.72 0.60
N ASN A 104 -6.95 5.73 0.08
CA ASN A 104 -8.40 5.74 0.04
C ASN A 104 -8.96 4.76 -0.99
N ALA A 105 -8.23 4.53 -2.08
CA ALA A 105 -8.60 3.57 -3.11
C ALA A 105 -8.36 2.09 -2.72
N ILE A 106 -7.70 1.78 -1.60
CA ILE A 106 -7.37 0.38 -1.26
C ILE A 106 -8.60 -0.50 -1.08
N ASP A 107 -9.67 0.02 -0.45
CA ASP A 107 -10.87 -0.79 -0.23
C ASP A 107 -11.50 -1.15 -1.58
N ASP A 108 -11.68 -0.15 -2.45
CA ASP A 108 -12.16 -0.29 -3.83
C ASP A 108 -11.23 -1.20 -4.68
N LEU A 109 -9.91 -1.08 -4.54
CA LEU A 109 -8.95 -1.98 -5.20
C LEU A 109 -9.08 -3.43 -4.72
N VAL A 110 -9.30 -3.67 -3.42
CA VAL A 110 -9.50 -5.05 -2.95
C VAL A 110 -10.83 -5.61 -3.45
N GLU A 111 -11.88 -4.78 -3.56
CA GLU A 111 -13.23 -5.19 -3.96
C GLU A 111 -13.40 -5.35 -5.48
N GLU A 112 -12.81 -4.48 -6.28
CA GLU A 112 -13.07 -4.40 -7.72
C GLU A 112 -11.91 -4.95 -8.57
N CYS A 113 -10.70 -4.98 -8.02
CA CYS A 113 -9.49 -5.30 -8.77
C CYS A 113 -9.00 -6.72 -8.53
N SER A 114 -9.37 -7.66 -9.39
CA SER A 114 -9.01 -9.09 -9.21
C SER A 114 -7.50 -9.33 -9.12
N ALA A 115 -6.70 -8.63 -9.95
CA ALA A 115 -5.25 -8.73 -9.97
C ALA A 115 -4.63 -8.19 -8.68
N TYR A 116 -5.10 -7.04 -8.17
CA TYR A 116 -4.66 -6.50 -6.90
C TYR A 116 -5.05 -7.43 -5.75
N ARG A 117 -6.30 -7.88 -5.67
CA ARG A 117 -6.75 -8.85 -4.65
C ARG A 117 -5.86 -10.10 -4.63
N LYS A 118 -5.55 -10.68 -5.80
CA LYS A 118 -4.65 -11.82 -5.93
C LYS A 118 -3.23 -11.51 -5.42
N SER A 119 -2.73 -10.31 -5.67
CA SER A 119 -1.43 -9.85 -5.14
C SER A 119 -1.43 -9.83 -3.61
N ILE A 120 -2.51 -9.33 -2.98
CA ILE A 120 -2.66 -9.27 -1.53
C ILE A 120 -2.82 -10.66 -0.92
N VAL A 121 -3.62 -11.54 -1.52
CA VAL A 121 -3.72 -12.95 -1.11
C VAL A 121 -2.34 -13.62 -1.14
N THR A 122 -1.54 -13.35 -2.16
CA THR A 122 -0.22 -13.96 -2.25
C THR A 122 0.76 -13.36 -1.24
N TYR A 123 0.68 -12.05 -0.98
CA TYR A 123 1.42 -11.40 0.10
C TYR A 123 1.04 -11.99 1.47
N LYS A 124 -0.25 -12.21 1.74
CA LYS A 124 -0.76 -12.90 2.93
C LYS A 124 -0.13 -14.28 3.07
N ASN A 125 -0.14 -15.08 2.00
CA ASN A 125 0.46 -16.41 1.98
C ASN A 125 1.98 -16.37 2.19
N TYR A 126 2.66 -15.35 1.67
CA TYR A 126 4.08 -15.14 1.93
C TYR A 126 4.35 -14.88 3.41
N LEU A 127 3.62 -13.95 4.04
CA LEU A 127 3.73 -13.68 5.48
C LEU A 127 3.45 -14.94 6.30
N PHE A 128 2.43 -15.69 5.93
CA PHE A 128 2.13 -16.98 6.54
C PHE A 128 3.27 -18.00 6.38
N SER A 129 3.89 -18.08 5.20
CA SER A 129 5.02 -18.99 4.98
C SER A 129 6.25 -18.63 5.82
N GLN A 130 6.48 -17.33 6.10
CA GLN A 130 7.55 -16.90 7.00
C GLN A 130 7.30 -17.40 8.43
N PHE A 131 6.04 -17.37 8.86
CA PHE A 131 5.63 -17.95 10.15
C PHE A 131 5.78 -19.48 10.19
N MET A 132 5.34 -20.18 9.13
CA MET A 132 5.36 -21.65 9.11
C MET A 132 6.74 -22.26 8.91
N ARG A 133 7.71 -21.52 8.37
CA ARG A 133 9.10 -21.97 8.22
C ARG A 133 9.78 -22.32 9.54
N GLU A 134 9.24 -21.88 10.67
CA GLU A 134 9.72 -22.25 12.00
C GLU A 134 9.16 -23.61 12.50
N GLN A 135 8.23 -24.26 11.76
CA GLN A 135 7.41 -25.36 12.31
C GLN A 135 7.30 -26.62 11.44
N THR A 136 8.17 -26.80 10.44
CA THR A 136 7.99 -27.74 9.32
C THR A 136 8.11 -29.25 9.60
N GLU A 137 8.02 -29.73 10.84
CA GLU A 137 8.20 -31.17 11.13
C GLU A 137 7.11 -31.84 11.98
N LYS A 138 6.07 -31.11 12.43
CA LYS A 138 4.99 -31.71 13.25
C LYS A 138 3.61 -31.36 12.72
N SER A 139 2.69 -32.32 12.82
CA SER A 139 1.25 -32.02 12.80
C SER A 139 0.98 -31.06 13.95
N LEU A 140 0.69 -29.80 13.62
CA LEU A 140 0.40 -28.77 14.60
C LEU A 140 -1.04 -28.91 15.07
N THR A 141 -1.22 -28.87 16.38
CA THR A 141 -2.54 -28.67 16.98
C THR A 141 -2.84 -27.18 17.04
N ARG A 142 -4.13 -26.81 17.13
CA ARG A 142 -4.54 -25.40 17.37
C ARG A 142 -3.83 -24.77 18.57
N LYS A 143 -3.51 -25.57 19.59
CA LYS A 143 -2.77 -25.12 20.75
C LYS A 143 -1.34 -24.69 20.39
N ASP A 144 -0.65 -25.46 19.56
CA ASP A 144 0.71 -25.16 19.12
C ASP A 144 0.75 -23.87 18.29
N GLU A 145 -0.26 -23.64 17.45
CA GLU A 145 -0.41 -22.42 16.63
C GLU A 145 -0.61 -21.18 17.52
N LEU A 146 -1.48 -21.26 18.54
CA LEU A 146 -1.70 -20.19 19.51
C LEU A 146 -0.45 -19.91 20.36
N GLU A 147 0.27 -20.94 20.80
CA GLU A 147 1.56 -20.75 21.50
C GLU A 147 2.59 -20.05 20.62
N SER A 148 2.57 -20.32 19.32
CA SER A 148 3.44 -19.67 18.35
C SER A 148 3.10 -18.20 18.17
N ILE A 149 1.82 -17.85 18.18
CA ILE A 149 1.38 -16.45 18.21
C ILE A 149 1.89 -15.73 19.47
N GLU A 150 1.84 -16.37 20.64
CA GLU A 150 2.38 -15.78 21.86
C GLU A 150 3.90 -15.58 21.81
N ARG A 151 4.66 -16.52 21.22
CA ARG A 151 6.11 -16.34 21.01
C ARG A 151 6.41 -15.14 20.11
N VAL A 152 5.68 -14.99 19.00
CA VAL A 152 5.83 -13.83 18.13
C VAL A 152 5.49 -12.53 18.88
N LYS A 153 4.40 -12.50 19.65
CA LYS A 153 4.03 -11.32 20.45
C LYS A 153 5.14 -10.91 21.44
N GLN A 154 5.87 -11.86 22.01
CA GLN A 154 7.01 -11.57 22.88
C GLN A 154 8.16 -10.94 22.10
N THR A 155 8.50 -11.42 20.91
CA THR A 155 9.57 -10.81 20.09
C THR A 155 9.19 -9.40 19.63
N VAL A 156 7.92 -9.19 19.29
CA VAL A 156 7.38 -7.88 18.90
C VAL A 156 7.60 -6.81 19.96
N SER A 157 7.59 -7.17 21.26
CA SER A 157 7.82 -6.20 22.36
C SER A 157 9.19 -5.53 22.34
N SER A 158 10.17 -6.12 21.65
CA SER A 158 11.54 -5.58 21.55
C SER A 158 11.75 -4.66 20.33
N ILE A 159 10.79 -4.60 19.42
CA ILE A 159 10.89 -3.79 18.19
C ILE A 159 10.59 -2.33 18.52
N LYS A 160 11.57 -1.45 18.32
CA LYS A 160 11.44 -0.01 18.56
C LYS A 160 10.95 0.76 17.33
N GLU A 161 11.25 0.23 16.15
CA GLU A 161 11.05 0.94 14.89
C GLU A 161 9.58 0.84 14.46
N PRO A 162 8.82 1.95 14.37
CA PRO A 162 7.37 1.90 14.16
C PRO A 162 6.94 1.15 12.91
N ASN A 163 7.66 1.30 11.80
CA ASN A 163 7.39 0.59 10.55
C ASN A 163 7.61 -0.93 10.68
N LYS A 164 8.68 -1.36 11.38
CA LYS A 164 8.94 -2.78 11.64
C LYS A 164 7.92 -3.36 12.60
N LEU A 165 7.54 -2.59 13.62
CA LEU A 165 6.54 -2.99 14.61
C LEU A 165 5.16 -3.13 13.97
N ALA A 166 4.78 -2.23 13.06
CA ALA A 166 3.54 -2.32 12.30
C ALA A 166 3.52 -3.57 11.40
N ASN A 167 4.61 -3.86 10.69
CA ASN A 167 4.72 -5.09 9.89
C ASN A 167 4.59 -6.34 10.76
N ALA A 168 5.17 -6.34 11.97
CA ALA A 168 5.05 -7.44 12.90
C ALA A 168 3.60 -7.61 13.41
N TYR A 169 2.86 -6.52 13.66
CA TYR A 169 1.44 -6.60 13.97
C TYR A 169 0.61 -7.12 12.80
N ALA A 170 0.89 -6.73 11.56
CA ALA A 170 0.21 -7.29 10.39
C ALA A 170 0.47 -8.81 10.25
N MET A 171 1.69 -9.27 10.52
CA MET A 171 2.01 -10.70 10.54
C MET A 171 1.23 -11.45 11.61
N ILE A 172 1.10 -10.90 12.82
CA ILE A 172 0.24 -11.49 13.88
C ILE A 172 -1.22 -11.55 13.42
N GLY A 173 -1.70 -10.52 12.70
CA GLY A 173 -3.03 -10.53 12.10
C GLY A 173 -3.25 -11.71 11.15
N VAL A 174 -2.31 -11.95 10.24
CA VAL A 174 -2.31 -13.10 9.32
C VAL A 174 -2.31 -14.44 10.08
N MET A 175 -1.53 -14.53 11.18
CA MET A 175 -1.48 -15.74 12.00
C MET A 175 -2.82 -16.01 12.71
N TYR A 176 -3.52 -14.98 13.17
CA TYR A 176 -4.85 -15.14 13.74
C TYR A 176 -5.90 -15.53 12.69
N GLU A 177 -5.79 -15.04 11.44
CA GLU A 177 -6.65 -15.52 10.35
C GLU A 177 -6.48 -17.02 10.12
N TYR A 178 -5.24 -17.50 10.16
CA TYR A 178 -4.94 -18.91 9.92
C TYR A 178 -5.60 -19.85 10.94
N VAL A 179 -5.67 -19.43 12.20
CA VAL A 179 -6.35 -20.18 13.28
C VAL A 179 -7.84 -19.85 13.41
N ASP A 180 -8.42 -19.19 12.39
CA ASP A 180 -9.83 -18.77 12.29
C ASP A 180 -10.30 -17.81 13.41
N GLU A 181 -9.37 -17.03 13.97
CA GLU A 181 -9.64 -15.99 14.99
C GLU A 181 -9.79 -14.61 14.33
N LYS A 182 -10.80 -14.47 13.46
CA LYS A 182 -10.99 -13.28 12.60
C LYS A 182 -11.07 -11.95 13.37
N GLU A 183 -11.64 -11.95 14.58
CA GLU A 183 -11.72 -10.72 15.40
C GLU A 183 -10.35 -10.31 15.97
N GLN A 184 -9.50 -11.27 16.33
CA GLN A 184 -8.12 -10.95 16.70
C GLN A 184 -7.32 -10.48 15.49
N ALA A 185 -7.49 -11.12 14.34
CA ALA A 185 -6.85 -10.70 13.10
C ALA A 185 -7.13 -9.22 12.79
N ARG A 186 -8.43 -8.84 12.82
CA ARG A 186 -8.87 -7.45 12.65
C ARG A 186 -8.17 -6.50 13.61
N LYS A 187 -8.17 -6.81 14.91
CA LYS A 187 -7.54 -5.98 15.94
C LYS A 187 -6.06 -5.74 15.67
N TYR A 188 -5.35 -6.75 15.19
CA TYR A 188 -3.91 -6.63 14.89
C TYR A 188 -3.64 -5.87 13.60
N TYR A 189 -4.51 -5.96 12.59
CA TYR A 189 -4.42 -5.08 11.43
C TYR A 189 -4.72 -3.63 11.76
N GLU A 190 -5.75 -3.35 12.55
CA GLU A 190 -6.07 -2.00 13.03
C GLU A 190 -4.89 -1.42 13.81
N LYS A 191 -4.29 -2.21 14.72
CA LYS A 191 -3.09 -1.80 15.45
C LYS A 191 -1.89 -1.51 14.53
N SER A 192 -1.72 -2.29 13.47
CA SER A 192 -0.69 -2.04 12.45
C SER A 192 -0.92 -0.71 11.74
N ILE A 193 -2.15 -0.45 11.31
CA ILE A 193 -2.57 0.76 10.60
C ILE A 193 -2.42 2.00 11.48
N ASP A 194 -2.86 1.95 12.75
CA ASP A 194 -2.78 3.05 13.71
C ASP A 194 -1.34 3.44 14.01
N LEU A 195 -0.44 2.45 14.11
CA LEU A 195 0.96 2.69 14.38
C LEU A 195 1.71 3.25 13.17
N TYR A 196 1.49 2.64 12.00
CA TYR A 196 2.11 3.05 10.76
C TYR A 196 1.17 2.67 9.59
N PRO A 197 0.46 3.65 9.00
CA PRO A 197 -0.62 3.38 8.05
C PRO A 197 -0.09 2.90 6.70
N THR A 198 0.33 1.64 6.64
CA THR A 198 0.78 1.00 5.42
C THR A 198 -0.40 0.62 4.55
N THR A 199 -0.19 0.72 3.23
CA THR A 199 -1.14 0.23 2.24
C THR A 199 -1.33 -1.29 2.37
N ALA A 200 -0.27 -2.03 2.70
CA ALA A 200 -0.32 -3.48 2.91
C ALA A 200 -1.23 -3.89 4.07
N ALA A 201 -1.11 -3.27 5.25
CA ALA A 201 -1.96 -3.59 6.40
C ALA A 201 -3.43 -3.21 6.13
N LYS A 202 -3.68 -2.08 5.46
CA LYS A 202 -5.04 -1.70 5.05
C LYS A 202 -5.62 -2.71 4.06
N ALA A 203 -4.83 -3.17 3.09
CA ALA A 203 -5.28 -4.15 2.10
C ALA A 203 -5.58 -5.52 2.73
N LEU A 204 -4.77 -5.98 3.69
CA LEU A 204 -5.05 -7.20 4.46
C LEU A 204 -6.34 -7.06 5.29
N ALA A 205 -6.54 -5.91 5.94
CA ALA A 205 -7.78 -5.63 6.67
C ALA A 205 -9.01 -5.61 5.76
N ALA A 206 -8.89 -5.03 4.56
CA ALA A 206 -9.95 -5.04 3.55
C ALA A 206 -10.23 -6.45 3.04
N LEU A 207 -9.19 -7.25 2.74
CA LEU A 207 -9.32 -8.64 2.31
C LEU A 207 -10.10 -9.47 3.35
N LEU A 208 -9.77 -9.33 4.64
CA LEU A 208 -10.47 -10.01 5.72
C LEU A 208 -11.97 -9.64 5.80
N LYS A 209 -12.36 -8.44 5.40
CA LYS A 209 -13.78 -8.04 5.32
C LYS A 209 -14.48 -8.77 4.17
N THR A 210 -13.86 -8.80 3.00
CA THR A 210 -14.44 -9.47 1.81
C THR A 210 -14.60 -10.98 1.96
N GLU A 211 -13.84 -11.62 2.85
CA GLU A 211 -13.96 -13.07 3.16
C GLU A 211 -15.09 -13.38 4.19
N ARG A 212 -15.91 -12.40 4.59
CA ARG A 212 -17.08 -12.59 5.46
C ARG A 212 -18.42 -12.60 4.73
N ASP A 213 -18.45 -12.09 3.49
CA ASP A 213 -19.65 -11.97 2.66
C ASP A 213 -19.75 -13.15 1.67
#